data_AF-A0A6G6J7C8-F1
#
_entry.id   AF-A0A6G6J7C8-F1
#
_cell.length_a   1.000
_cell.length_b   1.000
_cell.length_c   1.000
_cell.angle_alpha   90.00
_cell.angle_beta   90.00
_cell.angle_gamma   90.00
#
_symmetry.space_group_name_H-M   'P 1'
#
loop_
_entity.id
_entity.type
_entity.pdbx_description
1 polymer ?
#
loop_
_entity_poly.entity_id
_entity_poly.type
_entity_poly.pdbx_seq_one_letter_code
_entity_poly.pdbx_strand_id
1 'polypeptide(L)'
;MSVMREMAWLTTMSVPALSGEEKFVRLSGLPESRRKEAWKAITAERPALAELLRSPDLQAMVAFFDAEIFVDSDVVPSLPSEPLKGRARAEA
;
A
#
# COMPACT_ATOMS: atom_id res chain seq x y z
N MET A 1 28.21 22.01 26.02
CA MET A 1 26.78 21.75 26.34
C MET A 1 26.04 21.61 25.02
N SER A 2 25.62 20.40 24.67
CA SER A 2 25.06 20.04 23.36
C SER A 2 23.54 19.82 23.48
N VAL A 3 22.76 20.82 23.07
CA VAL A 3 21.28 20.81 23.11
C VAL A 3 20.64 20.55 21.74
N MET A 4 21.42 20.19 20.71
CA MET A 4 20.90 20.04 19.34
C MET A 4 20.38 18.63 18.99
N ARG A 5 20.16 17.74 19.97
CA ARG A 5 19.78 16.34 19.68
C ARG A 5 18.31 15.97 19.94
N GLU A 6 17.51 16.88 20.49
CA GLU A 6 16.16 16.53 20.99
C GLU A 6 15.00 16.88 20.03
N MET A 7 15.27 17.48 18.86
CA MET A 7 14.21 17.99 17.97
C MET A 7 14.01 17.19 16.68
N ALA A 8 14.59 16.00 16.54
CA ALA A 8 14.34 15.18 15.34
C ALA A 8 12.88 14.69 15.27
N TRP A 9 12.26 14.42 16.43
CA TRP A 9 10.91 13.88 16.55
C TRP A 9 9.79 14.93 16.39
N LEU A 10 10.13 16.22 16.36
CA LEU A 10 9.18 17.32 16.12
C LEU A 10 9.07 17.69 14.63
N THR A 11 9.81 17.01 13.76
CA THR A 11 9.69 17.22 12.32
C THR A 11 8.44 16.50 11.82
N THR A 12 7.28 17.16 11.94
CA THR A 12 6.08 16.73 11.24
C THR A 12 6.29 16.97 9.74
N MET A 13 6.76 15.95 9.04
CA MET A 13 6.75 15.91 7.59
C MET A 13 5.31 15.62 7.15
N SER A 14 4.60 16.64 6.66
CA SER A 14 3.36 16.42 5.93
C SER A 14 3.71 15.70 4.63
N VAL A 15 3.43 14.40 4.57
CA VAL A 15 3.52 13.65 3.32
C VAL A 15 2.50 14.28 2.37
N PRO A 16 2.89 14.69 1.14
CA PRO A 16 1.93 15.22 0.18
C PRO A 16 0.77 14.25 0.04
N ALA A 17 -0.45 14.74 0.23
CA ALA A 17 -1.63 13.97 -0.15
C ALA A 17 -1.51 13.74 -1.66
N LEU A 18 -1.40 12.47 -2.05
CA LEU A 18 -1.26 12.06 -3.45
C LEU A 18 -2.40 12.69 -4.27
N SER A 19 -2.03 13.50 -5.26
CA SER A 19 -2.90 14.45 -5.95
C SER A 19 -3.64 13.86 -7.15
N GLY A 20 -3.97 12.57 -7.11
CA GLY A 20 -4.62 11.86 -8.22
C GLY A 20 -5.88 11.14 -7.77
N GLU A 21 -6.76 10.82 -8.71
CA GLU A 21 -7.80 9.79 -8.57
C GLU A 21 -7.17 8.40 -8.39
N GLU A 22 -6.19 8.25 -7.51
CA GLU A 22 -5.48 6.99 -7.29
C GLU A 22 -6.45 6.01 -6.64
N LYS A 23 -6.90 5.11 -7.50
CA LYS A 23 -7.77 4.00 -7.22
C LYS A 23 -6.89 2.92 -6.60
N PHE A 24 -6.95 2.74 -5.29
CA PHE A 24 -6.19 1.66 -4.66
C PHE A 24 -6.96 0.36 -4.75
N VAL A 25 -6.24 -0.74 -4.80
CA VAL A 25 -6.78 -2.09 -4.87
C VAL A 25 -6.26 -2.86 -3.68
N ARG A 26 -7.19 -3.44 -2.91
CA ARG A 26 -6.87 -4.28 -1.77
C ARG A 26 -6.42 -5.67 -2.24
N LEU A 27 -5.21 -6.08 -1.89
CA LEU A 27 -4.68 -7.42 -2.16
C LEU A 27 -4.97 -8.43 -1.04
N SER A 28 -5.16 -7.94 0.18
CA SER A 28 -5.52 -8.77 1.34
C SER A 28 -6.99 -9.21 1.29
N GLY A 29 -7.29 -10.46 1.66
CA GLY A 29 -8.68 -10.94 1.76
C GLY A 29 -9.40 -11.19 0.43
N LEU A 30 -8.71 -11.14 -0.71
CA LEU A 30 -9.32 -11.40 -2.01
C LEU A 30 -9.83 -12.85 -2.17
N PRO A 31 -10.98 -13.06 -2.85
CA PRO A 31 -11.42 -14.38 -3.29
C PRO A 31 -10.33 -15.10 -4.09
N GLU A 32 -10.22 -16.42 -3.94
CA GLU A 32 -9.14 -17.21 -4.54
C GLU A 32 -9.04 -17.05 -6.07
N SER A 33 -10.18 -16.94 -6.75
CA SER A 33 -10.25 -16.70 -8.20
C SER A 33 -9.56 -15.39 -8.61
N ARG A 34 -9.90 -14.29 -7.94
CA ARG A 34 -9.36 -12.95 -8.20
C ARG A 34 -7.91 -12.83 -7.76
N ARG A 35 -7.53 -13.51 -6.68
CA ARG A 35 -6.14 -13.54 -6.19
C ARG A 35 -5.19 -14.16 -7.21
N LYS A 36 -5.59 -15.26 -7.87
CA LYS A 36 -4.76 -15.92 -8.91
C LYS A 36 -4.53 -15.00 -10.11
N GLU A 37 -5.56 -14.28 -10.53
CA GLU A 37 -5.47 -13.35 -11.65
C GLU A 37 -4.61 -12.13 -11.31
N ALA A 38 -4.83 -11.53 -10.14
CA ALA A 38 -3.99 -10.47 -9.61
C ALA A 38 -2.53 -10.90 -9.50
N TRP A 39 -2.28 -12.10 -8.98
CA TRP A 39 -0.94 -12.63 -8.83
C TRP A 39 -0.23 -12.82 -10.18
N LYS A 40 -0.96 -13.28 -11.21
CA LYS A 40 -0.42 -13.38 -12.58
C LYS A 40 -0.04 -12.01 -13.12
N ALA A 41 -0.90 -11.01 -13.00
CA ALA A 41 -0.64 -9.65 -13.46
C ALA A 41 0.58 -9.04 -12.75
N ILE A 42 0.61 -9.10 -11.41
CA ILE A 42 1.74 -8.59 -10.61
C ILE A 42 3.04 -9.28 -10.98
N THR A 43 3.04 -10.62 -11.12
CA THR A 43 4.25 -11.37 -11.46
C THR A 43 4.76 -11.03 -12.87
N ALA A 44 3.86 -10.79 -13.82
CA ALA A 44 4.22 -10.50 -15.21
C ALA A 44 4.70 -9.05 -15.41
N GLU A 45 4.01 -8.09 -14.81
CA GLU A 45 4.24 -6.67 -15.05
C GLU A 45 5.16 -6.02 -14.03
N ARG A 46 5.14 -6.49 -12.77
CA ARG A 46 5.90 -5.92 -11.65
C ARG A 46 6.56 -6.99 -10.78
N PRO A 47 7.57 -7.71 -11.30
CA PRO A 47 8.21 -8.83 -10.59
C PRO A 47 8.82 -8.44 -9.24
N ALA A 48 9.40 -7.24 -9.12
CA ALA A 48 9.94 -6.75 -7.84
C ALA A 48 8.86 -6.61 -6.75
N LEU A 49 7.64 -6.24 -7.13
CA LEU A 49 6.51 -6.21 -6.20
C LEU A 49 6.07 -7.63 -5.82
N ALA A 50 6.07 -8.57 -6.77
CA ALA A 50 5.79 -9.97 -6.48
C ALA A 50 6.81 -10.57 -5.49
N GLU A 51 8.09 -10.23 -5.62
CA GLU A 51 9.12 -10.65 -4.66
C GLU A 51 8.89 -10.07 -3.27
N LEU A 52 8.59 -8.77 -3.19
CA LEU A 52 8.27 -8.11 -1.92
C LEU A 52 7.06 -8.76 -1.22
N LEU A 53 5.99 -9.03 -1.96
CA LEU A 53 4.78 -9.69 -1.43
C LEU A 53 5.02 -11.14 -0.98
N ARG A 54 6.06 -11.80 -1.51
CA ARG A 54 6.51 -13.12 -1.07
C ARG A 54 7.47 -13.07 0.12
N SER A 55 7.97 -11.89 0.49
CA SER A 55 8.91 -11.76 1.60
C SER A 55 8.29 -12.26 2.90
N PRO A 56 8.93 -13.19 3.63
CA PRO A 56 8.43 -13.68 4.90
C PRO A 56 8.36 -12.56 5.95
N ASP A 57 9.25 -11.58 5.89
CA ASP A 57 9.28 -10.45 6.82
C ASP A 57 8.04 -9.57 6.64
N LEU A 58 7.66 -9.31 5.39
CA LEU A 58 6.45 -8.54 5.10
C LEU A 58 5.19 -9.30 5.54
N GLN A 59 5.14 -10.61 5.29
CA GLN A 59 4.01 -11.44 5.73
C GLN A 59 3.90 -11.49 7.25
N ALA A 60 5.04 -11.56 7.95
CA ALA A 60 5.08 -11.51 9.41
C ALA A 60 4.58 -10.16 9.93
N MET A 61 5.00 -9.04 9.32
CA MET A 61 4.47 -7.71 9.67
C MET A 61 2.98 -7.60 9.44
N VAL A 62 2.49 -8.06 8.29
CA VAL A 62 1.06 -8.03 7.94
C VAL A 62 0.25 -8.84 8.95
N ALA A 63 0.72 -10.04 9.31
CA ALA A 63 0.07 -10.85 10.33
C ALA A 63 0.13 -10.23 11.73
N PHE A 64 1.27 -9.63 12.09
CA PHE A 64 1.46 -9.01 13.40
C PHE A 64 0.53 -7.81 13.63
N PHE A 65 0.32 -7.00 12.59
CA PHE A 65 -0.52 -5.80 12.67
C PHE A 65 -1.97 -6.01 12.22
N ASP A 66 -2.34 -7.23 11.80
CA ASP A 66 -3.59 -7.49 11.08
C ASP A 66 -3.80 -6.50 9.92
N ALA A 67 -2.71 -6.24 9.19
CA ALA A 67 -2.66 -5.16 8.22
C ALA A 67 -3.28 -5.56 6.88
N GLU A 68 -3.77 -4.57 6.17
CA GLU A 68 -4.31 -4.75 4.82
C GLU A 68 -3.33 -4.18 3.79
N ILE A 69 -2.97 -4.99 2.79
CA ILE A 69 -2.12 -4.53 1.69
C ILE A 69 -2.97 -3.89 0.60
N PHE A 70 -2.64 -2.66 0.24
CA PHE A 70 -3.20 -1.94 -0.90
C PHE A 70 -2.10 -1.64 -1.92
N VAL A 71 -2.44 -1.75 -3.19
CA VAL A 71 -1.57 -1.37 -4.33
C VAL A 71 -2.34 -0.45 -5.26
N ASP A 72 -1.64 0.23 -6.15
CA ASP A 72 -2.27 1.05 -7.18
C ASP A 72 -3.11 0.18 -8.15
N SER A 73 -4.29 0.64 -8.56
CA SER A 73 -5.15 -0.05 -9.53
C SER A 73 -4.47 -0.28 -10.86
N ASP A 74 -3.52 0.58 -11.24
CA ASP A 74 -2.79 0.43 -12.50
C ASP A 74 -1.89 -0.80 -12.49
N VAL A 75 -1.57 -1.34 -11.31
CA VAL A 75 -0.79 -2.57 -11.16
C VAL A 75 -1.67 -3.81 -11.31
N VAL A 76 -2.95 -3.72 -10.92
CA VAL A 76 -3.88 -4.85 -10.95
C VAL A 76 -5.26 -4.40 -11.42
N PRO A 77 -5.45 -4.19 -12.74
CA PRO A 77 -6.70 -3.66 -13.28
C PRO A 77 -7.87 -4.67 -13.20
N SER A 78 -7.58 -5.94 -12.93
CA SER A 78 -8.58 -7.00 -12.77
C SER A 78 -9.36 -6.96 -11.45
N LEU A 79 -8.93 -6.10 -10.51
CA LEU A 79 -9.57 -5.97 -9.21
C LEU A 79 -10.35 -4.66 -9.10
N PRO A 80 -11.48 -4.66 -8.36
CA PRO A 80 -12.22 -3.44 -8.13
C PRO A 80 -11.37 -2.48 -7.29
N SER A 81 -11.29 -1.23 -7.75
CA SER A 81 -10.67 -0.15 -7.00
C SER A 81 -11.53 0.21 -5.79
N GLU A 82 -10.93 0.27 -4.62
CA GLU A 82 -11.55 0.75 -3.39
C GLU A 82 -10.95 2.10 -2.98
N PRO A 83 -11.78 3.13 -2.70
CA PRO A 83 -11.28 4.36 -2.12
C PRO A 83 -10.81 4.08 -0.69
N LEU A 84 -9.58 4.50 -0.36
CA LEU A 84 -9.05 4.36 1.00
C LEU A 84 -9.90 5.16 1.99
N LYS A 85 -10.60 4.46 2.90
CA LYS A 85 -11.41 5.09 3.95
C LYS A 85 -10.55 6.01 4.82
N GLY A 86 -11.02 7.22 5.09
CA GLY A 86 -10.35 8.20 5.97
C GLY A 86 -9.53 9.28 5.26
N ARG A 87 -9.33 9.18 3.94
CA ARG A 87 -8.82 10.30 3.13
C ARG A 87 -10.02 11.07 2.58
N ALA A 88 -10.61 11.93 3.41
CA ALA A 88 -11.54 12.93 2.90
C ALA A 88 -10.78 13.79 1.88
N ARG A 89 -11.38 13.95 0.69
CA ARG A 89 -10.93 14.90 -0.32
C ARG A 89 -10.72 16.24 0.40
N ALA A 90 -9.50 16.76 0.41
CA ALA A 90 -9.34 18.18 0.66
C ALA A 90 -10.00 18.85 -0.56
N GLU A 91 -11.24 19.29 -0.39
CA GLU A 91 -11.90 20.12 -1.39
C GLU A 91 -11.00 21.34 -1.64
N ALA A 92 -10.65 21.53 -2.90
CA ALA A 92 -9.87 22.67 -3.38
C ALA A 92 -10.74 23.93 -3.44
#